data_AF-A0A2R3J4Q1-F1
#
_entry.id   AF-A0A2R3J4Q1-F1
#
_cell.length_a   1.000
_cell.length_b   1.000
_cell.length_c   1.000
_cell.angle_alpha   90.00
_cell.angle_beta   90.00
_cell.angle_gamma   90.00
#
_symmetry.space_group_name_H-M   'P 1'
#
loop_
_entity.id
_entity.type
_entity.pdbx_description
1 polymer ?
#
loop_
_entity_poly.entity_id
_entity_poly.type
_entity_poly.pdbx_seq_one_letter_code
_entity_poly.pdbx_strand_id
1 'polypeptide(L)' 'MLGLNLIERAATAGYVTAILELVKLLENGTADIVPDLRRAYRLLAGAITDHSDMKLHEAYLSFVERNQPLSTLLDS' A
#
# COMPACT_ATOMS: atom_id res chain seq x y z
N MET A 1 -12.56 1.95 -13.96
CA MET A 1 -13.49 1.84 -12.81
C MET A 1 -13.47 3.12 -11.99
N LEU A 2 -14.62 3.76 -11.75
CA LEU A 2 -14.72 4.99 -10.96
C LEU A 2 -14.25 4.80 -9.49
N GLY A 3 -14.52 3.63 -8.90
CA GLY A 3 -14.17 3.33 -7.51
C GLY A 3 -12.66 3.31 -7.24
N LEU A 4 -11.86 2.66 -8.09
CA LEU A 4 -10.41 2.63 -7.95
C LEU A 4 -9.81 4.05 -8.00
N ASN A 5 -10.28 4.89 -8.93
CA ASN A 5 -9.79 6.26 -9.06
C ASN A 5 -10.08 7.11 -7.81
N LEU A 6 -11.23 6.91 -7.17
CA LEU A 6 -11.57 7.59 -5.92
C LEU A 6 -10.65 7.14 -4.77
N ILE A 7 -10.39 5.83 -4.66
CA ILE A 7 -9.47 5.27 -3.67
C ILE A 7 -8.05 5.81 -3.89
N GLU A 8 -7.56 5.84 -5.13
CA GLU A 8 -6.23 6.37 -5.48
C GLU A 8 -6.08 7.86 -5.11
N ARG A 9 -7.12 8.66 -5.37
CA ARG A 9 -7.12 10.08 -5.01
C ARG A 9 -7.13 10.27 -3.49
N ALA A 10 -7.94 9.51 -2.77
CA ALA A 10 -8.00 9.58 -1.32
C ALA A 10 -6.69 9.10 -0.67
N ALA A 11 -6.07 8.03 -1.20
CA ALA A 11 -4.76 7.57 -0.74
C ALA A 11 -3.69 8.64 -0.97
N THR A 12 -3.69 9.30 -2.12
CA THR A 12 -2.78 10.42 -2.44
C THR A 12 -2.98 11.61 -1.50
N ALA A 13 -4.21 11.84 -1.03
CA ALA A 13 -4.53 12.87 -0.05
C ALA A 13 -4.17 12.48 1.41
N GLY A 14 -3.60 11.28 1.63
CA GLY A 14 -3.15 10.84 2.95
C GLY A 14 -4.22 10.18 3.81
N TYR A 15 -5.40 9.86 3.26
CA TYR A 15 -6.44 9.18 4.04
C TYR A 15 -6.02 7.73 4.34
N VAL A 16 -5.76 7.45 5.62
CA VAL A 16 -5.27 6.15 6.13
C VAL A 16 -6.08 4.97 5.58
N THR A 17 -7.41 5.02 5.69
CA THR A 17 -8.28 3.94 5.21
C THR A 17 -8.11 3.68 3.70
N ALA A 18 -8.02 4.74 2.90
CA ALA A 18 -7.86 4.62 1.45
C ALA A 18 -6.47 4.07 1.07
N ILE A 19 -5.42 4.46 1.81
CA ILE A 19 -4.09 3.89 1.64
C ILE A 19 -4.14 2.38 1.89
N LEU A 20 -4.72 1.95 3.01
CA LEU A 20 -4.80 0.53 3.37
C LEU A 20 -5.66 -0.28 2.38
N GLU A 21 -6.79 0.28 1.92
CA GLU A 21 -7.60 -0.37 0.89
C GLU A 21 -6.85 -0.50 -0.44
N LEU A 22 -6.14 0.55 -0.87
CA LEU A 22 -5.36 0.50 -2.10
C LEU A 22 -4.23 -0.52 -2.02
N VAL A 23 -3.53 -0.58 -0.89
CA VAL A 23 -2.52 -1.61 -0.62
C VAL A 23 -3.13 -3.00 -0.75
N LYS A 24 -4.27 -3.25 -0.12
CA LYS A 24 -4.95 -4.55 -0.18
C LYS A 24 -5.35 -4.93 -1.61
N LEU A 25 -5.82 -3.97 -2.40
CA LEU A 25 -6.15 -4.18 -3.82
C LEU A 25 -4.91 -4.50 -4.64
N LEU A 26 -3.78 -3.83 -4.38
CA LEU A 26 -2.52 -4.07 -5.06
C LEU A 26 -1.84 -5.38 -4.60
N GLU A 27 -2.05 -5.82 -3.36
CA GLU A 27 -1.54 -7.11 -2.87
C GLU A 27 -2.29 -8.30 -3.47
N ASN A 28 -3.62 -8.24 -3.49
CA ASN A 28 -4.45 -9.39 -3.86
C ASN A 28 -4.89 -9.37 -5.32
N GLY A 29 -4.87 -8.19 -5.94
CA GLY A 29 -5.52 -7.97 -7.22
C GLY A 29 -7.05 -8.11 -7.15
N THR A 30 -7.67 -7.91 -8.30
CA THR A 30 -9.09 -8.24 -8.56
C THR A 30 -9.18 -8.80 -9.98
N ALA A 31 -10.39 -9.11 -10.46
CA ALA A 31 -10.59 -9.54 -11.86
C ALA A 31 -10.00 -8.55 -12.88
N ASP A 32 -9.97 -7.26 -12.54
CA ASP A 32 -9.53 -6.18 -13.43
C ASP A 32 -8.21 -5.52 -13.00
N ILE A 33 -7.63 -5.95 -11.87
CA ILE A 33 -6.41 -5.36 -11.29
C ILE A 33 -5.40 -6.47 -11.07
N VAL A 34 -4.31 -6.44 -11.82
CA VAL A 34 -3.17 -7.34 -11.59
C VAL A 34 -2.47 -6.92 -10.29
N PRO A 35 -2.14 -7.87 -9.40
CA PRO A 35 -1.34 -7.57 -8.21
C PRO A 35 -0.03 -6.84 -8.54
N ASP A 36 0.31 -5.82 -7.77
CA ASP A 36 1.54 -5.04 -7.88
C ASP A 36 2.11 -4.74 -6.49
N LEU A 37 2.88 -5.69 -5.97
CA LEU A 37 3.52 -5.61 -4.65
C LEU A 37 4.53 -4.45 -4.57
N ARG A 38 5.19 -4.10 -5.69
CA ARG A 38 6.15 -2.97 -5.71
C ARG A 38 5.43 -1.65 -5.53
N ARG A 39 4.25 -1.48 -6.12
CA ARG A 39 3.42 -0.29 -5.90
C ARG A 39 2.83 -0.26 -4.50
N ALA A 40 2.36 -1.40 -3.98
CA ALA A 40 1.86 -1.51 -2.60
C ALA A 40 2.94 -1.10 -1.58
N TYR A 41 4.17 -1.60 -1.75
CA TYR A 41 5.31 -1.26 -0.91
C TYR A 41 5.61 0.24 -0.93
N ARG A 42 5.78 0.83 -2.13
CA ARG A 42 6.08 2.26 -2.27
C ARG A 42 5.01 3.15 -1.64
N LEU A 43 3.75 2.74 -1.73
CA LEU A 43 2.64 3.46 -1.14
C LEU A 43 2.71 3.44 0.39
N LEU A 44 2.97 2.27 1.01
CA LEU A 44 3.15 2.17 2.46
C LEU A 44 4.40 2.92 2.92
N ALA A 45 5.54 2.68 2.29
CA ALA A 45 6.82 3.31 2.64
C ALA A 45 6.72 4.85 2.58
N GLY A 46 6.07 5.39 1.56
CA GLY A 46 5.83 6.84 1.44
C GLY A 46 4.81 7.41 2.42
N ALA A 47 3.97 6.56 3.02
CA ALA A 47 2.98 6.96 4.01
C ALA A 47 3.50 6.92 5.46
N ILE A 48 4.64 6.28 5.70
CA ILE A 48 5.32 6.28 7.01
C ILE A 48 6.11 7.58 7.19
N THR A 49 5.72 8.34 8.20
CA THR A 49 6.40 9.56 8.67
C THR A 49 6.47 9.54 10.20
N ASP A 50 7.21 10.47 10.81
CA ASP A 50 7.33 10.60 12.27
C ASP A 50 5.97 10.81 12.99
N HIS A 51 4.94 11.20 12.24
CA HIS A 51 3.57 11.40 12.74
C HIS A 51 2.54 10.50 12.05
N SER A 52 2.98 9.42 11.41
CA SER A 52 2.08 8.49 10.74
C SER A 52 1.14 7.79 11.72
N ASP A 53 -0.07 7.50 11.26
CA ASP A 53 -1.05 6.70 11.99
C ASP A 53 -0.46 5.32 12.30
N MET A 54 -0.63 4.85 13.53
CA MET A 54 -0.12 3.55 13.99
C MET A 54 -0.56 2.39 13.08
N LYS A 55 -1.76 2.49 12.47
CA LYS A 55 -2.26 1.49 11.52
C LYS A 55 -1.43 1.41 10.24
N LEU A 56 -0.91 2.54 9.76
CA LEU A 56 -0.02 2.55 8.60
C LEU A 56 1.31 1.87 8.95
N HIS A 57 1.83 2.16 10.14
CA HIS A 57 3.06 1.54 10.63
C HIS A 57 2.92 0.03 10.77
N GLU A 58 1.85 -0.44 11.41
CA GLU A 58 1.55 -1.87 11.54
C GLU A 58 1.36 -2.54 10.17
N ALA A 59 0.65 -1.87 9.25
CA ALA A 59 0.47 -2.38 7.89
C ALA A 59 1.79 -2.49 7.12
N TYR A 60 2.68 -1.51 7.25
CA TYR A 60 4.01 -1.53 6.66
C TYR A 60 4.85 -2.69 7.19
N LEU A 61 4.95 -2.85 8.51
CA LEU A 61 5.71 -3.94 9.13
C LEU A 61 5.16 -5.30 8.69
N SER A 62 3.83 -5.47 8.76
CA SER A 62 3.18 -6.72 8.38
C SER A 62 3.36 -7.01 6.88
N PHE A 63 3.35 -5.98 6.03
CA PHE A 63 3.62 -6.12 4.60
C PHE A 63 5.05 -6.61 4.36
N VAL A 64 6.04 -6.00 5.00
CA VAL A 64 7.45 -6.37 4.84
C VAL A 64 7.70 -7.79 5.35
N GLU A 65 7.10 -8.18 6.48
CA GLU A 65 7.22 -9.53 7.03
C GLU A 65 6.67 -10.60 6.07
N ARG A 66 5.48 -10.38 5.50
CA ARG A 66 4.87 -11.30 4.53
C ARG A 66 5.63 -11.37 3.21
N ASN A 67 6.27 -10.27 2.81
CA ASN A 67 6.94 -10.12 1.51
C ASN A 67 8.48 -10.11 1.64
N GLN A 68 9.02 -10.61 2.76
CA GLN A 68 10.46 -10.59 3.09
C GLN A 68 11.42 -11.15 2.02
N PRO A 69 11.04 -12.12 1.16
CA PRO A 69 11.91 -12.55 0.05
C PRO A 69 12.15 -11.45 -1.00
N LEU A 70 11.39 -10.36 -0.98
CA LEU A 70 11.36 -9.32 -2.02
C LEU A 70 11.73 -7.92 -1.52
N SER A 71 11.72 -7.65 -0.21
CA SER A 71 11.93 -6.28 0.31
C SER A 71 13.27 -5.67 -0.14
N THR A 72 14.35 -6.45 -0.13
CA THR A 72 15.67 -6.03 -0.63
C THR A 72 15.73 -5.72 -2.13
N LEU A 73 14.78 -6.21 -2.93
CA LEU A 73 14.66 -5.94 -4.38
C LEU A 73 13.69 -4.78 -4.70
N LEU A 74 12.91 -4.33 -3.72
CA LEU A 74 11.97 -3.23 -3.88
C LEU A 74 12.59 -1.86 -3.57
N ASP A 75 13.71 -1.86 -2.85
CA ASP A 75 14.53 -0.67 -2.54
C ASP A 75 15.54 -0.32 -3.65
N SER A 76 15.63 -1.13 -4.72
CA SER A 76 16.53 -0.95 -5.88
C SER A 76 15.82 -0.44 -7.13
#